data_AF-A0A9E4HNF5-F1
#
_entry.id   AF-A0A9E4HNF5-F1
#
_cell.length_a   1.000
_cell.length_b   1.000
_cell.length_c   1.000
_cell.angle_alpha   90.00
_cell.angle_beta   90.00
_cell.angle_gamma   90.00
#
_symmetry.space_group_name_H-M   'P 1'
#
loop_
_entity.id
_entity.type
_entity.pdbx_description
1 polymer ?
#
loop_
_entity_poly.entity_id
_entity_poly.type
_entity_poly.pdbx_seq_one_letter_code
_entity_poly.pdbx_strand_id
1 'polypeptide(L)'
;MSRGYSVAQTARLVCALRWICGRLSEVLEAWAAQAADTPEHAEAAASMSELSRRLASHREALDGLQPDSEVMAPWRQAAPADVALVAALDEIAASEGSLERLDIARKVLVPELLRVYAEICEHAAPHCDGALISTSGLLGFDLDREHRAGGAPGDGAEGRGAVNEAERALAEVGGIVGPSVLRFDGWP
;
A
#
# COMPACT_ATOMS: atom_id res chain seq x y z
N MET A 1 22.28 -8.93 -16.06
CA MET A 1 21.22 -8.04 -16.56
C MET A 1 19.91 -8.57 -16.03
N SER A 2 19.36 -7.97 -14.97
CA SER A 2 17.99 -8.33 -14.57
C SER A 2 17.07 -7.92 -15.73
N ARG A 3 16.31 -8.88 -16.25
CA ARG A 3 15.23 -8.54 -17.18
C ARG A 3 14.16 -7.87 -16.32
N GLY A 4 13.84 -6.62 -16.61
CA GLY A 4 12.74 -5.90 -15.96
C GLY A 4 11.41 -6.61 -16.14
N TYR A 5 10.38 -6.17 -15.43
CA TYR A 5 9.04 -6.73 -15.50
C TYR A 5 8.47 -6.60 -16.91
N SER A 6 7.88 -7.67 -17.43
CA SER A 6 7.11 -7.60 -18.68
C SER A 6 5.94 -6.60 -18.56
N VAL A 7 5.43 -6.13 -19.69
CA VAL A 7 4.24 -5.24 -19.75
C VAL A 7 3.06 -5.80 -18.94
N ALA A 8 2.82 -7.12 -19.01
CA ALA A 8 1.75 -7.76 -18.26
C ALA A 8 2.00 -7.77 -16.74
N GLN A 9 3.25 -7.92 -16.30
CA GLN A 9 3.61 -7.83 -14.88
C GLN A 9 3.46 -6.39 -14.37
N THR A 10 3.95 -5.41 -15.12
CA THR A 10 3.77 -3.98 -14.81
C THR A 10 2.28 -3.63 -14.71
N ALA A 11 1.45 -4.09 -15.65
CA ALA A 11 0.01 -3.86 -15.62
C ALA A 11 -0.65 -4.43 -14.34
N ARG A 12 -0.31 -5.67 -13.97
CA ARG A 12 -0.83 -6.31 -12.75
C ARG A 12 -0.40 -5.56 -11.50
N LEU A 13 0.86 -5.15 -11.45
CA LEU A 13 1.41 -4.39 -10.33
C LEU A 13 0.69 -3.05 -10.14
N VAL A 14 0.49 -2.30 -11.23
CA VAL A 14 -0.26 -1.04 -11.21
C VAL A 14 -1.71 -1.26 -10.77
N CYS A 15 -2.38 -2.29 -11.29
CA CYS A 15 -3.74 -2.63 -10.88
C CYS A 15 -3.83 -3.03 -9.39
N ALA A 16 -2.88 -3.83 -8.90
CA ALA A 16 -2.81 -4.23 -7.50
C ALA A 16 -2.64 -3.01 -6.60
N LEU A 17 -1.66 -2.14 -6.91
CA LEU A 17 -1.41 -0.91 -6.15
C LEU A 17 -2.60 0.03 -6.11
N ARG A 18 -3.28 0.20 -7.23
CA ARG A 18 -4.52 0.97 -7.28
C ARG A 18 -5.55 0.42 -6.31
N TRP A 19 -5.76 -0.90 -6.32
CA TRP A 19 -6.69 -1.54 -5.39
C TRP A 19 -6.26 -1.35 -3.93
N ILE A 20 -4.99 -1.57 -3.63
CA ILE A 20 -4.41 -1.40 -2.28
C ILE A 20 -4.58 0.04 -1.80
N CYS A 21 -4.23 1.03 -2.63
CA CYS A 21 -4.37 2.44 -2.28
C CYS A 21 -5.84 2.79 -1.98
N GLY A 22 -6.78 2.24 -2.77
CA GLY A 22 -8.22 2.34 -2.50
C GLY A 22 -8.60 1.73 -1.15
N ARG A 23 -8.25 0.47 -0.92
CA ARG A 23 -8.61 -0.25 0.31
C ARG A 23 -8.02 0.41 1.55
N LEU A 24 -6.75 0.77 1.51
CA LEU A 24 -6.07 1.42 2.63
C LEU A 24 -6.61 2.82 2.88
N SER A 25 -6.98 3.59 1.84
CA SER A 25 -7.63 4.89 2.08
C SER A 25 -8.94 4.75 2.87
N GLU A 26 -9.78 3.76 2.55
CA GLU A 26 -11.02 3.49 3.28
C GLU A 26 -10.74 3.07 4.74
N VAL A 27 -9.79 2.17 4.95
CA VAL A 27 -9.43 1.67 6.30
C VAL A 27 -8.87 2.80 7.17
N LEU A 28 -7.94 3.59 6.64
CA LEU A 28 -7.31 4.67 7.38
C LEU A 28 -8.30 5.79 7.70
N GLU A 29 -9.22 6.13 6.79
CA GLU A 29 -10.26 7.13 7.08
C GLU A 29 -11.21 6.64 8.18
N ALA A 30 -11.60 5.37 8.15
CA ALA A 30 -12.44 4.78 9.20
C ALA A 30 -11.73 4.80 10.57
N TRP A 31 -10.44 4.46 10.61
CA TRP A 31 -9.64 4.56 11.82
C TRP A 31 -9.47 6.00 12.30
N ALA A 32 -9.30 6.96 11.40
CA ALA A 32 -9.14 8.37 11.73
C ALA A 32 -10.42 8.93 12.33
N ALA A 33 -11.57 8.63 11.74
CA ALA A 33 -12.87 9.03 12.26
C ALA A 33 -13.11 8.49 13.68
N GLN A 34 -12.75 7.23 13.94
CA GLN A 34 -12.90 6.62 15.27
C GLN A 34 -11.92 7.21 16.30
N ALA A 35 -10.72 7.60 15.88
CA ALA A 35 -9.73 8.23 16.75
C ALA A 35 -10.06 9.70 17.05
N ALA A 36 -10.74 10.40 16.14
CA ALA A 36 -11.02 11.84 16.24
C ALA A 36 -11.90 12.22 17.46
N ASP A 37 -12.70 11.28 17.96
CA ASP A 37 -13.56 11.49 19.14
C ASP A 37 -12.76 11.53 20.46
N THR A 38 -11.48 11.14 20.44
CA THR A 38 -10.59 11.20 21.61
C THR A 38 -9.62 12.38 21.44
N PRO A 39 -9.69 13.44 22.27
CA PRO A 39 -8.84 14.63 22.13
C PRO A 39 -7.34 14.33 22.10
N GLU A 40 -6.90 13.35 22.89
CA GLU A 40 -5.51 12.89 22.96
C GLU A 40 -5.02 12.27 21.64
N HIS A 41 -5.95 11.81 20.78
CA HIS A 41 -5.66 11.20 19.49
C HIS A 41 -5.95 12.14 18.31
N ALA A 42 -6.40 13.37 18.53
CA ALA A 42 -6.86 14.26 17.46
C ALA A 42 -5.78 14.55 16.40
N GLU A 43 -4.52 14.75 16.83
CA GLU A 43 -3.40 14.98 15.91
C GLU A 43 -3.07 13.72 15.09
N ALA A 44 -3.07 12.55 15.74
CA ALA A 44 -2.88 11.25 15.08
C ALA A 44 -3.99 10.96 14.07
N ALA A 45 -5.25 11.24 14.43
CA ALA A 45 -6.39 11.10 13.56
C ALA A 45 -6.28 12.02 12.33
N ALA A 46 -5.85 13.27 12.51
CA ALA A 46 -5.64 14.22 11.41
C ALA A 46 -4.54 13.74 10.45
N SER A 47 -3.41 13.24 10.98
CA SER A 47 -2.33 12.65 10.17
C SER A 47 -2.81 11.43 9.38
N MET A 48 -3.59 10.55 10.01
CA MET A 48 -4.12 9.36 9.34
C MET A 48 -5.15 9.69 8.26
N SER A 49 -6.01 10.68 8.48
CA SER A 49 -6.93 11.17 7.44
C SER A 49 -6.18 11.86 6.28
N GLU A 50 -5.09 12.58 6.55
CA GLU A 50 -4.21 13.11 5.50
C GLU A 50 -3.57 11.97 4.69
N LEU A 51 -3.04 10.93 5.34
CA LEU A 51 -2.51 9.76 4.65
C LEU A 51 -3.59 9.07 3.80
N SER A 52 -4.80 8.89 4.33
CA SER A 52 -5.94 8.37 3.57
C SER A 52 -6.20 9.16 2.28
N ARG A 53 -6.31 10.50 2.40
CA ARG A 53 -6.55 11.38 1.24
C ARG A 53 -5.43 11.28 0.21
N ARG A 54 -4.17 11.13 0.64
CA ARG A 54 -3.05 10.91 -0.28
C ARG A 54 -3.16 9.58 -0.99
N LEU A 55 -3.48 8.49 -0.29
CA LEU A 55 -3.69 7.19 -0.93
C LEU A 55 -4.86 7.20 -1.92
N ALA A 56 -5.93 7.94 -1.63
CA ALA A 56 -7.02 8.15 -2.59
C ALA A 56 -6.54 8.89 -3.85
N SER A 57 -5.74 9.95 -3.69
CA SER A 57 -5.10 10.67 -4.80
C SER A 57 -4.14 9.77 -5.60
N HIS A 58 -3.35 8.93 -4.92
CA HIS A 58 -2.47 7.95 -5.54
C HIS A 58 -3.26 6.97 -6.41
N ARG A 59 -4.40 6.47 -5.90
CA ARG A 59 -5.32 5.62 -6.66
C ARG A 59 -5.82 6.33 -7.93
N GLU A 60 -6.26 7.59 -7.82
CA GLU A 60 -6.73 8.37 -8.98
C GLU A 60 -5.63 8.57 -10.03
N ALA A 61 -4.39 8.83 -9.59
CA ALA A 61 -3.25 8.95 -10.50
C ALA A 61 -2.96 7.62 -11.21
N LEU A 62 -3.04 6.50 -10.51
CA LEU A 62 -2.85 5.16 -11.07
C LEU A 62 -4.00 4.74 -12.00
N ASP A 63 -5.23 5.20 -11.76
CA ASP A 63 -6.38 5.01 -12.65
C ASP A 63 -6.10 5.60 -14.05
N GLY A 64 -5.45 6.75 -14.12
CA GLY A 64 -5.06 7.40 -15.39
C GLY A 64 -3.89 6.74 -16.12
N LEU A 65 -3.16 5.83 -15.47
CA LEU A 65 -1.95 5.18 -15.98
C LEU A 65 -2.17 3.72 -16.35
N GLN A 66 -3.41 3.25 -16.34
CA GLN A 66 -3.71 1.89 -16.76
C GLN A 66 -3.32 1.69 -18.23
N PRO A 67 -2.55 0.63 -18.56
CA PRO A 67 -2.19 0.36 -19.95
C PRO A 67 -3.43 0.18 -20.81
N ASP A 68 -3.30 0.59 -22.07
CA ASP A 68 -4.42 0.87 -22.95
C ASP A 68 -5.45 -0.27 -22.96
N SER A 69 -6.62 0.11 -22.47
CA SER A 69 -7.59 -0.76 -21.84
C SER A 69 -8.25 -1.74 -22.83
N GLU A 70 -8.08 -1.54 -24.14
CA GLU A 70 -8.62 -2.39 -25.21
C GLU A 70 -7.87 -3.72 -25.36
N VAL A 71 -6.58 -3.78 -25.00
CA VAL A 71 -5.76 -5.01 -25.14
C VAL A 71 -5.85 -5.91 -23.90
N MET A 72 -6.24 -5.35 -22.74
CA MET A 72 -6.23 -6.04 -21.44
C MET A 72 -7.61 -6.19 -20.79
N ALA A 73 -8.69 -6.30 -21.59
CA ALA A 73 -10.07 -6.43 -21.10
C ALA A 73 -10.30 -7.46 -19.96
N PRO A 74 -9.61 -8.62 -19.89
CA PRO A 74 -9.71 -9.55 -18.76
C PRO A 74 -9.10 -9.05 -17.44
N TRP A 75 -8.19 -8.08 -17.50
CA TRP A 75 -7.39 -7.58 -16.38
C TRP A 75 -7.97 -6.33 -15.73
N ARG A 76 -8.99 -5.70 -16.35
CA ARG A 76 -9.72 -4.55 -15.81
C ARG A 76 -10.44 -4.86 -14.49
N GLN A 77 -10.58 -6.13 -14.13
CA GLN A 77 -11.21 -6.60 -12.90
C GLN A 77 -10.24 -7.18 -11.87
N ALA A 78 -8.98 -6.73 -11.81
CA ALA A 78 -8.11 -7.09 -10.69
C ALA A 78 -8.54 -6.37 -9.39
N ALA A 79 -9.71 -6.77 -8.89
CA ALA A 79 -9.91 -7.20 -7.51
C ALA A 79 -8.64 -7.90 -7.00
N PRO A 80 -8.37 -7.85 -5.70
CA PRO A 80 -7.12 -8.36 -5.13
C PRO A 80 -6.85 -9.74 -5.71
N ALA A 81 -5.70 -9.88 -6.38
CA ALA A 81 -5.36 -11.12 -7.08
C ALA A 81 -5.26 -12.31 -6.11
N ASP A 82 -5.25 -12.03 -4.80
CA ASP A 82 -5.06 -13.01 -3.75
C ASP A 82 -6.09 -12.80 -2.61
N VAL A 83 -6.94 -13.81 -2.41
CA VAL A 83 -7.91 -13.86 -1.31
C VAL A 83 -7.21 -13.83 0.06
N ALA A 84 -5.99 -14.37 0.14
CA ALA A 84 -5.21 -14.36 1.37
C ALA A 84 -4.79 -12.93 1.74
N LEU A 85 -4.37 -12.11 0.76
CA LEU A 85 -4.05 -10.70 1.01
C LEU A 85 -5.29 -9.92 1.49
N VAL A 86 -6.47 -10.20 0.93
CA VAL A 86 -7.72 -9.58 1.41
C VAL A 86 -7.96 -9.92 2.87
N ALA A 87 -7.87 -11.21 3.20
CA ALA A 87 -8.08 -11.68 4.57
C ALA A 87 -7.08 -11.04 5.54
N ALA A 88 -5.79 -10.94 5.16
CA ALA A 88 -4.77 -10.30 5.97
C ALA A 88 -5.03 -8.80 6.18
N LEU A 89 -5.47 -8.09 5.13
CA LEU A 89 -5.82 -6.67 5.26
C LEU A 89 -7.10 -6.46 6.07
N ASP A 90 -8.07 -7.37 5.99
CA ASP A 90 -9.29 -7.32 6.79
C ASP A 90 -9.01 -7.61 8.27
N GLU A 91 -8.11 -8.55 8.56
CA GLU A 91 -7.60 -8.82 9.91
C GLU A 91 -6.87 -7.60 10.48
N ILE A 92 -5.98 -7.00 9.70
CA ILE A 92 -5.31 -5.75 10.08
C ILE A 92 -6.36 -4.65 10.32
N ALA A 93 -7.33 -4.45 9.43
CA ALA A 93 -8.39 -3.46 9.55
C ALA A 93 -9.22 -3.64 10.82
N ALA A 94 -9.37 -4.88 11.28
CA ALA A 94 -10.10 -5.27 12.49
C ALA A 94 -9.30 -5.06 13.79
N SER A 95 -8.00 -4.72 13.73
CA SER A 95 -7.17 -4.41 14.90
C SER A 95 -7.90 -3.45 15.83
N GLU A 96 -7.78 -3.61 17.14
CA GLU A 96 -8.39 -2.71 18.13
C GLU A 96 -7.39 -1.64 18.60
N GLY A 97 -7.92 -0.53 19.12
CA GLY A 97 -7.10 0.54 19.67
C GLY A 97 -6.64 1.57 18.64
N SER A 98 -6.86 2.85 18.93
CA SER A 98 -6.59 3.95 17.99
C SER A 98 -5.10 4.21 17.79
N LEU A 99 -4.27 4.01 18.83
CA LEU A 99 -2.82 4.19 18.75
C LEU A 99 -2.14 3.02 18.04
N GLU A 100 -2.60 1.81 18.30
CA GLU A 100 -2.15 0.57 17.67
C GLU A 100 -2.36 0.64 16.15
N ARG A 101 -3.55 1.06 15.72
CA ARG A 101 -3.89 1.26 14.30
C ARG A 101 -2.99 2.30 13.61
N LEU A 102 -2.70 3.40 14.30
CA LEU A 102 -1.77 4.41 13.79
C LEU A 102 -0.37 3.84 13.63
N ASP A 103 0.08 3.08 14.63
CA ASP A 103 1.38 2.42 14.61
C ASP A 103 1.46 1.39 13.48
N ILE A 104 0.42 0.59 13.26
CA ILE A 104 0.33 -0.33 12.12
C ILE A 104 0.42 0.44 10.80
N ALA A 105 -0.35 1.52 10.63
CA ALA A 105 -0.32 2.33 9.43
C ALA A 105 1.10 2.82 9.10
N ARG A 106 1.81 3.33 10.10
CA ARG A 106 3.12 3.98 9.93
C ARG A 106 4.30 3.02 9.89
N LYS A 107 4.27 1.95 10.69
CA LYS A 107 5.39 1.01 10.87
C LYS A 107 5.28 -0.19 9.93
N VAL A 108 4.08 -0.50 9.44
CA VAL A 108 3.83 -1.68 8.60
C VAL A 108 3.36 -1.27 7.20
N LEU A 109 2.23 -0.59 7.10
CA LEU A 109 1.59 -0.34 5.79
C LEU A 109 2.37 0.65 4.92
N VAL A 110 2.82 1.77 5.48
CA VAL A 110 3.61 2.78 4.75
C VAL A 110 4.94 2.21 4.25
N PRO A 111 5.76 1.52 5.06
CA PRO A 111 6.99 0.89 4.59
C PRO A 111 6.77 -0.16 3.50
N GLU A 112 5.72 -0.98 3.62
CA GLU A 112 5.38 -1.95 2.58
C GLU A 112 5.00 -1.27 1.26
N LEU A 113 4.19 -0.21 1.30
CA LEU A 113 3.88 0.57 0.10
C LEU A 113 5.13 1.20 -0.52
N LEU A 114 6.02 1.77 0.32
CA LEU A 114 7.29 2.35 -0.14
C LEU A 114 8.16 1.34 -0.86
N ARG A 115 8.28 0.11 -0.31
CA ARG A 115 9.00 -0.99 -0.95
C ARG A 115 8.45 -1.28 -2.34
N VAL A 116 7.13 -1.36 -2.48
CA VAL A 116 6.48 -1.66 -3.77
C VAL A 116 6.70 -0.54 -4.79
N TYR A 117 6.58 0.73 -4.38
CA TYR A 117 6.87 1.86 -5.29
C TYR A 117 8.33 1.90 -5.73
N ALA A 118 9.27 1.54 -4.85
CA ALA A 118 10.68 1.39 -5.21
C ALA A 118 10.89 0.27 -6.23
N GLU A 119 10.23 -0.88 -6.06
CA GLU A 119 10.29 -2.00 -7.01
C GLU A 119 9.75 -1.61 -8.41
N ILE A 120 8.71 -0.79 -8.51
CA ILE A 120 8.26 -0.25 -9.81
C ILE A 120 9.36 0.56 -10.46
N CYS A 121 9.91 1.54 -9.72
CA CYS A 121 10.93 2.44 -10.23
C CYS A 121 12.19 1.67 -10.67
N GLU A 122 12.54 0.59 -9.99
CA GLU A 122 13.73 -0.21 -10.31
C GLU A 122 13.49 -1.23 -11.44
N HIS A 123 12.35 -1.91 -11.45
CA HIS A 123 12.15 -3.10 -12.28
C HIS A 123 11.12 -2.94 -13.39
N ALA A 124 10.14 -2.06 -13.23
CA ALA A 124 9.13 -1.81 -14.26
C ALA A 124 9.59 -0.77 -15.30
N ALA A 125 10.61 0.03 -14.99
CA ALA A 125 11.13 1.13 -15.81
C ALA A 125 11.36 0.81 -17.30
N PRO A 126 11.81 -0.39 -17.74
CA PRO A 126 11.99 -0.68 -19.17
C PRO A 126 10.68 -0.78 -19.97
N HIS A 127 9.54 -0.93 -19.28
CA HIS A 127 8.23 -1.17 -19.88
C HIS A 127 7.14 -0.18 -19.42
N CYS A 128 7.48 0.73 -18.50
CA CYS A 128 6.67 1.86 -18.13
C CYS A 128 6.85 3.00 -19.13
N ASP A 129 5.80 3.77 -19.39
CA ASP A 129 5.98 5.10 -19.96
C ASP A 129 6.60 6.06 -18.90
N GLY A 130 7.12 7.20 -19.37
CA GLY A 130 7.70 8.20 -18.46
C GLY A 130 6.72 8.74 -17.43
N ALA A 131 5.41 8.67 -17.72
CA ALA A 131 4.35 9.10 -16.81
C ALA A 131 4.25 8.19 -15.59
N LEU A 132 4.23 6.87 -15.77
CA LEU A 132 4.17 5.92 -14.67
C LEU A 132 5.41 5.97 -13.78
N ILE A 133 6.61 6.14 -14.35
CA ILE A 133 7.85 6.31 -13.56
C ILE A 133 7.78 7.61 -12.74
N SER A 134 7.41 8.73 -13.38
CA SER A 134 7.32 10.03 -12.70
C SER A 134 6.28 10.00 -11.59
N THR A 135 5.10 9.45 -11.87
CA THR A 135 4.04 9.31 -10.88
C THR A 135 4.51 8.43 -9.73
N SER A 136 4.99 7.21 -10.00
CA SER A 136 5.46 6.30 -8.94
C SER A 136 6.56 6.92 -8.06
N GLY A 137 7.49 7.68 -8.64
CA GLY A 137 8.51 8.41 -7.89
C GLY A 137 7.93 9.52 -6.98
N LEU A 138 6.96 10.28 -7.47
CA LEU A 138 6.26 11.31 -6.68
C LEU A 138 5.44 10.67 -5.54
N LEU A 139 4.69 9.61 -5.83
CA LEU A 139 3.91 8.89 -4.82
C LEU A 139 4.79 8.25 -3.76
N GLY A 140 5.93 7.68 -4.17
CA GLY A 140 6.95 7.17 -3.24
C GLY A 140 7.54 8.27 -2.35
N PHE A 141 7.81 9.47 -2.91
CA PHE A 141 8.27 10.62 -2.13
C PHE A 141 7.25 11.08 -1.08
N ASP A 142 5.96 11.09 -1.42
CA ASP A 142 4.90 11.44 -0.47
C ASP A 142 4.84 10.47 0.73
N LEU A 143 4.99 9.18 0.46
CA LEU A 143 5.01 8.14 1.50
C LEU A 143 6.28 8.21 2.35
N ASP A 144 7.42 8.51 1.74
CA ASP A 144 8.71 8.63 2.43
C ASP A 144 8.72 9.86 3.34
N ARG A 145 8.09 10.94 2.90
CA ARG A 145 7.81 12.10 3.74
C ARG A 145 6.96 11.73 4.97
N GLU A 146 5.89 10.94 4.79
CA GLU A 146 5.07 10.48 5.92
C GLU A 146 5.83 9.54 6.86
N HIS A 147 6.60 8.61 6.30
CA HIS A 147 7.45 7.71 7.09
C HIS A 147 8.44 8.48 7.96
N ARG A 148 9.07 9.54 7.44
CA ARG A 148 10.00 10.41 8.19
C ARG A 148 9.33 11.39 9.14
N ALA A 149 8.17 11.94 8.77
CA ALA A 149 7.39 12.80 9.66
C ALA A 149 6.91 12.02 10.89
N GLY A 150 6.86 10.70 10.77
CA GLY A 150 6.59 9.80 11.84
C GLY A 150 7.67 9.66 12.93
N GLY A 151 7.95 10.72 13.70
CA GLY A 151 8.59 10.66 15.02
C GLY A 151 7.61 10.19 16.12
N ALA A 152 8.12 9.55 17.19
CA ALA A 152 7.45 8.48 17.95
C ALA A 152 6.18 8.82 18.76
N PRO A 153 5.05 8.11 18.51
CA PRO A 153 4.10 7.74 19.54
C PRO A 153 4.39 6.31 20.04
N GLY A 154 4.38 6.13 21.36
CA GLY A 154 4.22 4.84 22.02
C GLY A 154 5.34 3.81 21.79
N ASP A 155 6.50 4.00 22.40
CA ASP A 155 7.47 2.91 22.65
C ASP A 155 6.97 1.94 23.76
N GLY A 156 5.64 1.86 23.92
CA GLY A 156 4.94 1.02 24.87
C GLY A 156 4.95 -0.43 24.39
N ALA A 157 4.99 -1.36 25.34
CA ALA A 157 4.93 -2.79 25.03
C ALA A 157 3.61 -3.20 24.34
N GLU A 158 2.53 -2.44 24.52
CA GLU A 158 1.18 -2.75 24.03
C GLU A 158 1.05 -2.57 22.50
N GLY A 159 1.52 -1.45 21.93
CA GLY A 159 1.51 -1.21 20.47
C GLY A 159 2.44 -2.14 19.68
N ARG A 160 3.51 -2.65 20.31
CA ARG A 160 4.42 -3.63 19.68
C ARG A 160 3.73 -4.94 19.32
N GLY A 161 2.71 -5.36 20.08
CA GLY A 161 1.97 -6.59 19.82
C GLY A 161 1.23 -6.53 18.48
N ALA A 162 0.40 -5.51 18.31
CA ALA A 162 -0.42 -5.30 17.12
C ALA A 162 0.43 -5.06 15.85
N VAL A 163 1.53 -4.31 15.98
CA VAL A 163 2.48 -4.11 14.87
C VAL A 163 3.11 -5.43 14.44
N ASN A 164 3.61 -6.25 15.38
CA ASN A 164 4.21 -7.54 15.05
C ASN A 164 3.21 -8.53 14.43
N GLU A 165 1.94 -8.45 14.85
CA GLU A 165 0.86 -9.27 14.29
C GLU A 165 0.52 -8.84 12.85
N ALA A 166 0.39 -7.54 12.60
CA ALA A 166 0.20 -6.99 11.26
C ALA A 166 1.39 -7.31 10.32
N GLU A 167 2.63 -7.19 10.80
CA GLU A 167 3.83 -7.59 10.04
C GLU A 167 3.79 -9.07 9.69
N ARG A 168 3.42 -9.93 10.64
CA ARG A 168 3.30 -11.38 10.42
C ARG A 168 2.22 -11.70 9.40
N ALA A 169 1.03 -11.11 9.55
CA ALA A 169 -0.09 -11.34 8.64
C ALA A 169 0.28 -10.98 7.20
N LEU A 170 0.96 -9.85 6.98
CA LEU A 170 1.46 -9.48 5.65
C LEU A 170 2.60 -10.39 5.18
N ALA A 171 3.55 -10.75 6.05
CA ALA A 171 4.66 -11.62 5.68
C ALA A 171 4.19 -13.01 5.22
N GLU A 172 3.16 -13.57 5.85
CA GLU A 172 2.57 -14.86 5.48
C GLU A 172 1.96 -14.87 4.07
N VAL A 173 1.48 -13.72 3.59
CA VAL A 173 0.93 -13.54 2.23
C VAL A 173 1.94 -12.95 1.24
N GLY A 174 3.20 -12.76 1.66
CA GLY A 174 4.28 -12.22 0.83
C GLY A 174 4.29 -10.70 0.69
N GLY A 175 3.64 -9.99 1.60
CA GLY A 175 3.56 -8.54 1.64
C GLY A 175 2.35 -7.97 0.91
N ILE A 176 2.32 -6.64 0.77
CA ILE A 176 1.23 -5.92 0.08
C ILE A 176 1.18 -6.27 -1.41
N VAL A 177 2.31 -6.58 -2.01
CA VAL A 177 2.39 -7.17 -3.35
C VAL A 177 3.18 -8.47 -3.25
N GLY A 178 2.43 -9.58 -3.29
CA GLY A 178 3.00 -10.91 -3.15
C GLY A 178 3.87 -11.34 -4.35
N PRO A 179 4.74 -12.34 -4.16
CA PRO A 179 5.48 -13.00 -5.24
C PRO A 179 4.56 -13.50 -6.35
N SER A 180 3.32 -13.88 -6.05
CA SER A 180 2.31 -14.30 -7.04
C SER A 180 1.98 -13.20 -8.07
N VAL A 181 2.10 -11.93 -7.70
CA VAL A 181 1.90 -10.77 -8.60
C VAL A 181 3.18 -10.45 -9.39
N LEU A 182 4.36 -10.69 -8.80
CA LEU A 182 5.66 -10.26 -9.34
C LEU A 182 6.46 -11.37 -10.05
N ARG A 183 6.32 -12.63 -9.64
CA ARG A 183 7.11 -13.81 -10.03
C ARG A 183 6.20 -15.04 -10.20
N PHE A 184 5.81 -15.30 -11.44
CA PHE A 184 5.02 -16.49 -11.79
C PHE A 184 5.89 -17.76 -11.80
N ASP A 185 5.26 -18.93 -11.69
CA ASP A 185 5.91 -20.22 -11.94
C ASP A 185 6.63 -20.21 -13.30
N GLY A 186 7.94 -20.46 -13.30
CA GLY A 186 8.79 -20.41 -14.50
C GLY A 186 9.63 -19.15 -14.66
N TRP A 187 9.63 -18.24 -13.67
CA TRP A 187 10.71 -17.27 -13.52
C TRP A 187 12.02 -17.99 -13.13
N PRO A 188 13.18 -17.70 -13.76
CA PRO A 188 14.45 -18.31 -13.38
C PRO A 188 14.93 -17.88 -11.99
#